data_AF-A0A098B5N9-F1
#
_entry.id   AF-A0A098B5N9-F1
#
_cell.length_a   1.000
_cell.length_b   1.000
_cell.length_c   1.000
_cell.angle_alpha   90.00
_cell.angle_beta   90.00
_cell.angle_gamma   90.00
#
_symmetry.space_group_name_H-M   'P 1'
#
loop_
_entity.id
_entity.type
_entity.pdbx_description
1 polymer ?
#
loop_
_entity_poly.entity_id
_entity_poly.type
_entity_poly.pdbx_seq_one_letter_code
_entity_poly.pdbx_strand_id
1 'polypeptide(L)'
;MLGSSQGKWPFKDLAREDIVSAAVMVSSPDKTLEIKDEFQLSYLVDALNSVVIYKKVSREGEVSRLLVQFTLKLTDGNTVKVEPAGAHIIINDIEYKSKPESSLELFTLGTRLVDN
;
A
#
# COMPACT_ATOMS: atom_id res chain seq x y z
N MET A 1 -0.09 -31.43 -0.19
CA MET A 1 0.26 -30.60 -1.36
C MET A 1 -0.15 -29.17 -1.06
N LEU A 2 0.81 -28.28 -0.82
CA LEU A 2 0.55 -26.85 -0.65
C LEU A 2 0.30 -26.30 -2.06
N GLY A 3 -0.96 -26.03 -2.40
CA GLY A 3 -1.27 -25.38 -3.68
C GLY A 3 -0.47 -24.10 -3.79
N SER A 4 0.40 -24.03 -4.80
CA SER A 4 1.14 -22.82 -5.16
C SER A 4 0.13 -21.79 -5.63
N SER A 5 -0.41 -20.99 -4.70
CA SER A 5 -1.05 -19.74 -5.08
C SER A 5 0.03 -18.88 -5.71
N GLN A 6 0.10 -18.86 -7.05
CA GLN A 6 0.98 -17.95 -7.77
C GLN A 6 0.68 -16.53 -7.26
N GLY A 7 1.69 -15.89 -6.69
CA GLY A 7 1.59 -14.51 -6.25
C GLY A 7 1.27 -13.59 -7.43
N LYS A 8 0.57 -12.50 -7.16
CA LYS A 8 0.32 -11.43 -8.11
C LYS A 8 1.01 -10.17 -7.63
N TRP A 9 1.52 -9.39 -8.56
CA TRP A 9 2.11 -8.08 -8.31
C TRP A 9 1.15 -7.03 -8.82
N PRO A 10 0.27 -6.48 -7.96
CA PRO A 10 -0.81 -5.60 -8.40
C PRO A 10 -0.30 -4.28 -8.97
N PHE A 11 0.92 -3.88 -8.59
CA PHE A 11 1.49 -2.60 -8.98
C PHE A 11 2.70 -2.71 -9.90
N LYS A 12 3.12 -3.91 -10.37
CA LYS A 12 4.41 -4.14 -11.06
C LYS A 12 4.78 -3.20 -12.22
N ASP A 13 3.78 -2.58 -12.84
CA ASP A 13 3.94 -1.71 -14.00
C ASP A 13 3.71 -0.23 -13.62
N LEU A 14 3.50 0.07 -12.34
CA LEU A 14 3.33 1.41 -11.81
C LEU A 14 4.67 2.14 -11.90
N ALA A 15 4.68 3.25 -12.61
CA ALA A 15 5.82 4.14 -12.71
C ALA A 15 5.54 5.44 -11.94
N ARG A 16 6.60 6.22 -11.70
CA ARG A 16 6.47 7.53 -11.05
C ARG A 16 5.58 8.46 -11.86
N GLU A 17 5.68 8.40 -13.18
CA GLU A 17 4.94 9.25 -14.12
C GLU A 17 3.42 8.98 -14.08
N ASP A 18 3.01 7.82 -13.60
CA ASP A 18 1.60 7.46 -13.44
C ASP A 18 0.95 8.13 -12.22
N ILE A 19 1.74 8.69 -11.30
CA ILE A 19 1.26 9.31 -10.06
C ILE A 19 1.15 10.83 -10.23
N VAL A 20 -0.08 11.34 -10.15
CA VAL A 20 -0.36 12.79 -10.08
C VAL A 20 -0.04 13.33 -8.68
N SER A 21 -0.44 12.60 -7.64
CA SER A 21 -0.16 12.97 -6.25
C SER A 21 -0.29 11.75 -5.34
N ALA A 22 0.49 11.71 -4.26
CA ALA A 22 0.35 10.72 -3.21
C ALA A 22 0.25 11.38 -1.83
N ALA A 23 -0.53 10.76 -0.94
CA ALA A 23 -0.61 11.12 0.46
C ALA A 23 -0.51 9.87 1.32
N VAL A 24 0.02 10.03 2.52
CA VAL A 24 0.04 8.99 3.56
C VAL A 24 -0.67 9.52 4.80
N MET A 25 -1.55 8.69 5.36
CA MET A 25 -2.22 8.92 6.63
C MET A 25 -1.74 7.88 7.63
N VAL A 26 -1.37 8.32 8.83
CA VAL A 26 -0.99 7.46 9.95
C VAL A 26 -1.92 7.73 11.12
N SER A 27 -2.76 6.77 11.51
CA SER A 27 -3.88 7.00 12.46
C SER A 27 -3.45 7.16 13.92
N SER A 28 -2.21 6.82 14.26
CA SER A 28 -1.58 7.20 15.53
C SER A 28 -0.14 7.62 15.20
N PRO A 29 0.17 8.93 15.20
CA PRO A 29 -0.48 10.03 15.94
C PRO A 29 -1.56 10.86 15.18
N ASP A 30 -2.35 10.25 14.29
CA ASP A 30 -3.38 10.91 13.46
C ASP A 30 -2.83 12.07 12.62
N LYS A 31 -1.88 11.74 11.74
CA LYS A 31 -1.22 12.69 10.84
C LYS A 31 -1.45 12.28 9.40
N THR A 32 -1.68 13.27 8.55
CA THR A 32 -1.70 13.11 7.10
C THR A 32 -0.62 13.98 6.48
N LEU A 33 0.16 13.40 5.57
CA LEU A 33 1.23 14.07 4.85
C LEU A 33 1.05 13.89 3.34
N GLU A 34 1.13 14.98 2.58
CA GLU A 34 1.32 14.92 1.13
C GLU A 34 2.78 14.62 0.81
N ILE A 35 3.02 13.60 -0.01
CA ILE A 35 4.37 13.21 -0.44
C ILE A 35 4.73 14.06 -1.66
N LYS A 36 5.53 15.10 -1.44
CA LYS A 36 5.92 16.07 -2.48
C LYS A 36 7.31 15.86 -3.03
N ASP A 37 8.17 15.20 -2.26
CA ASP A 37 9.55 14.95 -2.66
C ASP A 37 9.61 13.82 -3.69
N GLU A 38 10.32 14.06 -4.79
CA GLU A 38 10.41 13.12 -5.92
C GLU A 38 11.14 11.82 -5.55
N PHE A 39 12.11 11.88 -4.63
CA PHE A 39 12.79 10.68 -4.16
C PHE A 39 11.88 9.84 -3.27
N GLN A 40 11.08 10.47 -2.39
CA GLN A 40 10.08 9.78 -1.59
C GLN A 40 8.99 9.14 -2.45
N LEU A 41 8.51 9.82 -3.50
CA LEU A 41 7.54 9.27 -4.44
C LEU A 41 8.12 8.08 -5.21
N SER A 42 9.35 8.17 -5.70
CA SER A 42 10.03 7.07 -6.39
C SER A 42 10.21 5.87 -5.48
N TYR A 43 10.61 6.08 -4.22
CA TYR A 43 10.75 5.01 -3.24
C TYR A 43 9.40 4.36 -2.90
N LEU A 44 8.31 5.14 -2.84
CA LEU A 44 6.96 4.59 -2.68
C LEU A 44 6.57 3.70 -3.88
N VAL A 45 6.87 4.13 -5.10
CA VAL A 45 6.64 3.33 -6.31
C VAL A 45 7.41 2.01 -6.24
N ASP A 46 8.69 2.05 -5.86
CA ASP A 46 9.51 0.83 -5.71
C ASP A 46 8.93 -0.12 -4.66
N ALA A 47 8.52 0.40 -3.50
CA ALA A 47 7.90 -0.39 -2.44
C ALA A 47 6.54 -0.99 -2.89
N LEU A 48 5.75 -0.26 -3.68
CA LEU A 48 4.50 -0.77 -4.25
C LEU A 48 4.77 -1.84 -5.31
N ASN A 49 5.77 -1.65 -6.17
CA ASN A 49 6.20 -2.62 -7.17
C ASN A 49 6.66 -3.95 -6.54
N SER A 50 7.21 -3.91 -5.33
CA SER A 50 7.63 -5.09 -4.56
C SER A 50 6.46 -5.90 -3.98
N VAL A 51 5.24 -5.35 -4.00
CA VAL A 51 4.07 -5.97 -3.37
C VAL A 51 3.69 -7.28 -4.05
N VAL A 52 3.61 -8.35 -3.25
CA VAL A 52 3.06 -9.64 -3.66
C VAL A 52 1.77 -9.92 -2.88
N ILE A 53 0.67 -10.11 -3.60
CA ILE A 53 -0.62 -10.57 -3.06
C ILE A 53 -0.93 -11.98 -3.52
N TYR A 54 -1.71 -12.71 -2.73
CA TYR A 54 -2.15 -14.07 -3.00
C TYR A 54 -3.68 -14.10 -3.17
N LYS A 55 -4.38 -14.76 -2.26
CA LYS A 55 -5.84 -14.87 -2.28
C LYS A 55 -6.49 -13.67 -1.61
N LYS A 56 -7.62 -13.23 -2.16
CA LYS A 56 -8.56 -12.33 -1.47
C LYS A 56 -9.03 -12.99 -0.17
N VAL A 57 -9.11 -12.21 0.90
CA VAL A 57 -9.70 -12.65 2.17
C VAL A 57 -11.19 -12.35 2.10
N SER A 58 -12.03 -13.38 2.22
CA SER A 58 -13.47 -13.22 2.38
C SER A 58 -13.76 -13.02 3.87
N ARG A 59 -13.85 -11.77 4.33
CA ARG A 59 -14.35 -11.44 5.67
C ARG A 59 -15.56 -10.54 5.54
N GLU A 60 -16.63 -10.91 6.26
CA GLU A 60 -17.70 -10.00 6.64
C GLU A 60 -17.33 -9.41 8.02
N GLY A 61 -17.28 -8.08 8.11
CA GLY A 61 -16.93 -7.36 9.34
C GLY A 61 -15.96 -6.20 9.08
N GLU A 62 -16.11 -5.11 9.84
CA GLU A 62 -15.18 -3.96 9.77
C GLU A 62 -13.76 -4.43 10.08
N VAL A 63 -12.89 -4.32 9.09
CA VAL A 63 -11.44 -4.39 9.33
C VAL A 63 -11.10 -3.18 10.18
N SER A 64 -10.50 -3.37 11.37
CA SER A 64 -9.99 -2.24 12.15
C SER A 64 -9.04 -1.47 11.22
N ARG A 65 -9.48 -0.29 10.78
CA ARG A 65 -8.76 0.47 9.76
C ARG A 65 -7.39 0.81 10.31
N LEU A 66 -6.40 0.39 9.55
CA LEU A 66 -5.04 0.16 10.03
C LEU A 66 -4.29 1.46 10.28
N LEU A 67 -3.12 1.31 10.87
CA LEU A 67 -2.24 2.41 11.28
C LEU A 67 -1.71 3.25 10.13
N VAL A 68 -1.62 2.74 8.90
CA VAL A 68 -1.03 3.44 7.74
C VAL A 68 -1.93 3.25 6.51
N GLN A 69 -2.23 4.33 5.78
CA GLN A 69 -2.92 4.30 4.49
C GLN A 69 -2.21 5.21 3.49
N PHE A 70 -1.80 4.65 2.36
CA PHE A 70 -1.39 5.43 1.19
C PHE A 70 -2.59 5.68 0.29
N THR A 71 -2.69 6.90 -0.22
CA THR A 71 -3.68 7.31 -1.23
C THR A 71 -2.95 7.86 -2.44
N LEU A 72 -3.11 7.22 -3.59
CA LEU A 72 -2.51 7.61 -4.87
C LEU A 72 -3.61 8.15 -5.78
N LYS A 73 -3.38 9.32 -6.37
CA LYS A 73 -4.15 9.79 -7.54
C LYS A 73 -3.33 9.54 -8.77
N LEU A 74 -3.89 8.80 -9.71
CA LEU A 74 -3.20 8.39 -10.94
C LEU A 74 -3.57 9.30 -12.12
N THR A 75 -2.74 9.29 -13.16
CA THR A 75 -2.93 10.08 -14.38
C THR A 75 -4.14 9.66 -15.21
N ASP A 76 -4.60 8.42 -15.07
CA ASP A 76 -5.82 7.89 -15.67
C ASP A 76 -7.12 8.35 -14.95
N GLY A 77 -6.98 9.14 -13.88
CA GLY A 77 -8.08 9.64 -13.07
C GLY A 77 -8.49 8.71 -11.92
N ASN A 78 -7.95 7.50 -11.83
CA ASN A 78 -8.24 6.58 -10.73
C ASN A 78 -7.59 7.02 -9.43
N THR A 79 -8.24 6.66 -8.32
CA THR A 79 -7.66 6.76 -6.97
C THR A 79 -7.46 5.37 -6.41
N VAL A 80 -6.25 5.09 -5.92
CA VAL A 80 -5.88 3.81 -5.31
C VAL A 80 -5.53 4.04 -3.84
N LYS A 81 -6.11 3.21 -2.97
CA LYS A 81 -5.77 3.16 -1.54
C LYS A 81 -5.05 1.87 -1.22
N VAL A 82 -3.96 1.96 -0.47
CA VAL A 82 -3.15 0.81 -0.06
C VAL A 82 -2.88 0.89 1.44
N GLU A 83 -3.25 -0.16 2.17
CA GLU A 83 -3.05 -0.25 3.62
C GLU A 83 -2.25 -1.52 3.96
N PRO A 84 -1.02 -1.41 4.50
CA PRO A 84 -0.28 -2.56 5.00
C PRO A 84 -0.89 -3.08 6.32
N ALA A 85 -1.06 -4.40 6.40
CA ALA A 85 -1.85 -5.08 7.42
C ALA A 85 -1.16 -6.36 7.97
N GLY A 86 0.14 -6.28 8.28
CA GLY A 86 0.92 -7.42 8.76
C GLY A 86 1.13 -8.48 7.67
N ALA A 87 0.46 -9.64 7.77
CA ALA A 87 0.50 -10.68 6.73
C ALA A 87 -0.52 -10.45 5.59
N HIS A 88 -1.16 -9.28 5.57
CA HIS A 88 -2.17 -8.88 4.60
C HIS A 88 -1.87 -7.49 4.05
N ILE A 89 -2.47 -7.16 2.91
CA ILE A 89 -2.54 -5.80 2.36
C ILE A 89 -3.98 -5.56 1.92
N ILE A 90 -4.50 -4.37 2.20
CA ILE A 90 -5.80 -3.93 1.71
C ILE A 90 -5.57 -3.00 0.52
N ILE A 91 -6.24 -3.28 -0.60
CA ILE A 91 -6.21 -2.45 -1.81
C ILE A 91 -7.66 -2.09 -2.14
N ASN A 92 -7.99 -0.79 -2.13
CA ASN A 92 -9.34 -0.28 -2.39
C ASN A 92 -10.43 -1.03 -1.57
N ASP A 93 -10.24 -1.08 -0.25
CA ASP A 93 -11.12 -1.77 0.71
C ASP A 93 -11.23 -3.31 0.50
N ILE A 94 -10.38 -3.90 -0.35
CA ILE A 94 -10.29 -5.36 -0.54
C ILE A 94 -9.04 -5.90 0.13
N GLU A 95 -9.21 -6.77 1.12
CA GLU A 95 -8.11 -7.44 1.82
C GLU A 95 -7.58 -8.65 1.04
N TYR A 96 -6.25 -8.75 0.93
CA TYR A 96 -5.54 -9.88 0.35
C TYR A 96 -4.50 -10.41 1.33
N LYS A 97 -4.31 -11.73 1.35
CA LYS A 97 -3.07 -12.29 1.92
C LYS A 97 -1.89 -11.76 1.11
N SER A 98 -0.86 -11.28 1.78
CA SER A 98 0.34 -10.73 1.13
C SER A 98 1.60 -11.46 1.60
N LYS A 99 2.71 -11.21 0.91
CA LYS A 99 4.03 -11.53 1.44
C LYS A 99 4.30 -10.59 2.64
N PRO A 100 4.63 -11.11 3.85
CA PRO A 100 4.79 -10.27 5.04
C PRO A 100 5.78 -9.11 4.85
N GLU A 101 6.87 -9.35 4.12
CA GLU A 101 7.89 -8.33 3.83
C GLU A 101 7.32 -7.17 3.01
N SER A 102 6.43 -7.43 2.05
CA SER A 102 5.78 -6.38 1.26
C SER A 102 4.93 -5.45 2.13
N SER A 103 4.19 -6.01 3.09
CA SER A 103 3.39 -5.19 4.01
C SER A 103 4.28 -4.43 5.00
N LEU A 104 5.33 -5.06 5.51
CA LEU A 104 6.22 -4.43 6.48
C LEU A 104 6.99 -3.25 5.87
N GLU A 105 7.43 -3.37 4.62
CA GLU A 105 8.11 -2.32 3.89
C GLU A 105 7.24 -1.07 3.75
N LEU A 106 6.00 -1.23 3.26
CA LEU A 106 5.04 -0.13 3.15
C LEU A 106 4.70 0.49 4.52
N PHE A 107 4.50 -0.33 5.54
CA PHE A 107 4.21 0.16 6.89
C PHE A 107 5.35 1.04 7.41
N THR A 108 6.58 0.54 7.31
CA THR A 108 7.80 1.25 7.75
C THR A 108 8.01 2.54 6.98
N LEU A 109 7.77 2.54 5.67
CA LEU A 109 7.83 3.75 4.86
C LEU A 109 6.81 4.78 5.35
N GLY A 110 5.56 4.37 5.58
CA GLY A 110 4.49 5.29 5.98
C GLY A 110 4.76 5.96 7.33
N THR A 111 5.19 5.19 8.33
CA THR A 111 5.55 5.74 9.64
C THR A 111 6.76 6.67 9.52
N ARG A 112 7.80 6.27 8.78
CA ARG A 112 8.99 7.11 8.58
C ARG A 112 8.67 8.44 7.89
N LEU A 113 7.77 8.46 6.91
CA LEU A 113 7.39 9.70 6.22
C LEU A 113 6.75 10.71 7.17
N VAL A 114 5.96 10.23 8.14
CA VAL A 114 5.18 11.07 9.07
C VAL A 114 5.94 11.49 10.33
N ASP A 115 6.97 10.72 10.71
CA ASP A 115 7.81 11.00 11.88
C ASP A 115 8.94 12.01 11.61
N ASN A 116 9.19 12.37 10.33
CA ASN A 116 10.22 13.35 9.93
C ASN A 116 9.68 14.78 9.84
#